data_AF-A0A257Y3L5-F1
#
_entry.id   AF-A0A257Y3L5-F1
#
_cell.length_a   1.000
_cell.length_b   1.000
_cell.length_c   1.000
_cell.angle_alpha   90.00
_cell.angle_beta   90.00
_cell.angle_gamma   90.00
#
_symmetry.space_group_name_H-M   'P 1'
#
loop_
_entity.id
_entity.type
_entity.pdbx_description
1 polymer ?
#
loop_
_entity_poly.entity_id
_entity_poly.type
_entity_poly.pdbx_seq_one_letter_code
_entity_poly.pdbx_strand_id
1 'polypeptide(L)'
;MTPNAPQPPLKSLVWPMRLTLFGLWAERLARAFWPLWSLFLLVVAAAAFGLHELGPLLWAQIAGGVLVLAGLGLLVLGLKRFRKPGPLDALERLDSTMPGRPLAALRDTQAIGLGDAASLAVW
;
A
#
# COMPACT_ATOMS: atom_id res chain seq x y z
N MET A 1 15.95 19.53 -41.62
CA MET A 1 16.67 19.88 -40.39
C MET A 1 15.64 20.16 -39.31
N THR A 2 15.20 19.16 -38.56
CA THR A 2 14.28 19.35 -37.43
C THR A 2 15.08 19.74 -36.19
N PRO A 3 14.86 20.91 -35.57
CA PRO A 3 15.56 21.28 -34.34
C PRO A 3 15.17 20.29 -33.23
N ASN A 4 16.19 19.79 -32.53
CA ASN A 4 16.06 18.93 -31.36
C ASN A 4 15.06 19.50 -30.36
N ALA A 5 13.98 18.75 -30.07
CA ALA A 5 13.16 19.02 -28.91
C ALA A 5 14.02 18.84 -27.64
N PRO A 6 13.98 19.79 -26.68
CA PRO A 6 14.74 19.66 -25.44
C PRO A 6 14.20 18.46 -24.65
N GLN A 7 14.99 17.38 -24.63
CA GLN A 7 14.71 16.19 -23.82
C GLN A 7 14.65 16.64 -22.35
N PRO A 8 13.52 16.46 -21.65
CA PRO A 8 13.41 16.87 -20.26
C PRO A 8 14.47 16.15 -19.42
N PRO A 9 15.19 16.86 -18.54
CA PRO A 9 16.27 16.27 -17.76
C PRO A 9 15.70 15.13 -16.91
N LEU A 10 16.24 13.91 -17.06
CA LEU A 10 15.82 12.67 -16.38
C LEU A 10 15.63 12.83 -14.85
N LYS A 11 16.26 13.84 -14.25
CA LYS A 11 16.13 14.24 -12.85
C LYS A 11 14.73 14.75 -12.48
N SER A 12 13.97 15.32 -13.42
CA SER A 12 12.62 15.82 -13.17
C SER A 12 11.58 14.70 -13.05
N LEU A 13 11.91 13.49 -13.53
CA LEU A 13 11.00 12.34 -13.52
C LEU A 13 11.04 11.56 -12.19
N VAL A 14 12.04 11.80 -11.34
CA VAL A 14 12.18 11.13 -10.04
C VAL A 14 11.14 11.62 -9.03
N TRP A 15 10.72 12.88 -9.13
CA TRP A 15 9.75 13.50 -8.21
C TRP A 15 8.31 13.01 -8.44
N PRO A 16 7.80 12.95 -9.69
CA PRO A 16 6.51 12.34 -10.01
C PRO A 16 6.42 10.86 -9.59
N MET A 17 7.52 10.13 -9.72
CA MET A 17 7.59 8.73 -9.33
C MET A 17 7.54 8.54 -7.79
N ARG A 18 8.18 9.44 -7.03
CA ARG A 18 8.07 9.41 -5.56
C ARG A 18 6.68 9.79 -5.08
N LEU A 19 6.04 10.79 -5.70
CA LEU A 19 4.64 11.17 -5.41
C LEU A 19 3.67 10.00 -5.61
N THR A 20 3.83 9.25 -6.69
CA THR A 20 2.98 8.08 -6.98
C THR A 20 3.22 6.94 -5.99
N LEU A 21 4.47 6.69 -5.60
CA LEU A 21 4.78 5.72 -4.53
C LEU A 21 4.21 6.16 -3.17
N PHE A 22 4.29 7.45 -2.83
CA PHE A 22 3.66 8.00 -1.63
C PHE A 22 2.13 7.88 -1.68
N GLY A 23 1.51 8.15 -2.83
CA GLY A 23 0.07 7.98 -3.02
C GLY A 23 -0.39 6.53 -2.83
N LEU A 24 0.36 5.57 -3.38
CA LEU A 24 0.12 4.14 -3.20
C LEU A 24 0.29 3.70 -1.74
N TRP A 25 1.30 4.24 -1.06
CA TRP A 25 1.50 4.00 0.37
C TRP A 25 0.35 4.57 1.19
N ALA A 26 -0.05 5.82 0.95
CA ALA A 26 -1.16 6.47 1.62
C ALA A 26 -2.49 5.73 1.39
N GLU A 27 -2.77 5.30 0.17
CA GLU A 27 -3.99 4.54 -0.17
C GLU A 27 -4.01 3.16 0.52
N ARG A 28 -2.86 2.47 0.57
CA ARG A 28 -2.75 1.18 1.27
C ARG A 28 -2.82 1.35 2.79
N LEU A 29 -2.21 2.38 3.35
CA LEU A 29 -2.31 2.70 4.78
C LEU A 29 -3.76 3.07 5.15
N ALA A 30 -4.37 3.98 4.39
CA ALA A 30 -5.75 4.41 4.63
C ALA A 30 -6.73 3.24 4.57
N ARG A 31 -6.59 2.33 3.60
CA ARG A 31 -7.44 1.14 3.52
C ARG A 31 -7.17 0.10 4.61
N ALA A 32 -5.90 -0.18 4.91
CA ALA A 32 -5.55 -1.19 5.92
C ALA A 32 -5.94 -0.73 7.34
N PHE A 33 -5.76 0.55 7.64
CA PHE A 33 -6.07 1.16 8.93
C PHE A 33 -7.45 1.83 8.97
N TRP A 34 -8.28 1.66 7.95
CA TRP A 34 -9.63 2.24 7.89
C TRP A 34 -10.46 1.97 9.16
N PRO A 35 -10.54 0.73 9.68
CA PRO A 35 -11.32 0.47 10.89
C PRO A 35 -10.78 1.20 12.11
N LEU A 36 -9.45 1.36 12.22
CA LEU A 36 -8.82 2.06 13.33
C LEU A 36 -9.14 3.56 13.29
N TRP A 37 -9.11 4.16 12.09
CA TRP A 37 -9.52 5.56 11.89
C TRP A 37 -11.00 5.77 12.22
N SER A 38 -11.88 4.86 11.80
CA SER A 38 -13.31 4.93 12.16
C SER A 38 -13.52 4.85 13.67
N LEU A 39 -12.84 3.92 14.35
CA LEU A 39 -12.91 3.80 15.80
C LEU A 39 -12.42 5.06 16.49
N PHE A 40 -11.27 5.60 16.06
CA PHE A 40 -10.70 6.82 16.63
C PHE A 40 -11.66 8.00 16.50
N LEU A 41 -12.23 8.22 15.31
CA LEU A 41 -13.20 9.30 15.08
C LEU A 41 -14.48 9.11 15.90
N LEU A 42 -14.94 7.87 16.06
CA LEU A 42 -16.09 7.56 16.92
C LEU A 42 -15.82 7.91 18.38
N VAL A 43 -14.63 7.59 18.90
CA VAL A 43 -14.23 7.97 20.27
C VAL A 43 -14.18 9.48 20.44
N VAL A 44 -13.57 10.19 19.48
CA VAL A 44 -13.52 11.66 19.50
C VAL A 44 -14.93 12.26 19.48
N ALA A 45 -15.82 11.75 18.63
CA ALA A 45 -17.21 12.19 18.61
C ALA A 45 -17.90 11.95 19.95
N ALA A 46 -17.84 10.72 20.49
CA ALA A 46 -18.44 10.40 21.78
C ALA A 46 -17.91 11.30 22.91
N ALA A 47 -16.61 11.62 22.91
CA ALA A 47 -16.01 12.55 23.86
C ALA A 47 -16.52 13.99 23.66
N ALA A 48 -16.58 14.49 22.42
CA ALA A 48 -17.07 15.83 22.10
C ALA A 48 -18.55 16.04 22.45
N PHE A 49 -19.36 14.97 22.36
CA PHE A 49 -20.78 14.98 22.76
C PHE A 49 -20.99 14.68 24.26
N GLY A 50 -19.92 14.48 25.05
CA GLY A 50 -20.03 14.24 26.48
C GLY A 50 -20.66 12.89 26.85
N LEU A 51 -20.66 11.88 25.96
CA LEU A 51 -21.28 10.57 26.25
C LEU A 51 -20.71 9.90 27.51
N HIS A 52 -19.44 10.18 27.81
CA HIS A 52 -18.75 9.67 28.99
C HIS A 52 -19.26 10.28 30.32
N GLU A 53 -20.05 11.35 30.27
CA GLU A 53 -20.61 12.04 31.44
C GLU A 53 -22.04 11.61 31.77
N LEU A 54 -22.71 10.89 30.86
CA LEU A 54 -24.13 10.52 30.97
C LEU A 54 -24.42 9.44 32.03
N GLY A 55 -23.40 8.87 32.67
CA GLY A 55 -23.58 7.77 33.61
C GLY A 55 -22.44 7.65 34.62
N PRO A 56 -22.47 6.60 35.47
CA PRO A 56 -21.43 6.34 36.45
C PRO A 56 -20.05 6.27 35.81
N LEU A 57 -19.04 6.80 36.51
CA LEU A 57 -17.63 6.75 36.08
C LEU A 57 -17.17 5.33 35.74
N LEU A 58 -17.71 4.31 36.41
CA LEU A 58 -17.41 2.90 36.12
C LEU A 58 -17.77 2.52 34.67
N TRP A 59 -18.89 3.01 34.14
CA TRP A 59 -19.29 2.72 32.76
C TRP A 59 -18.33 3.34 31.75
N ALA A 60 -17.88 4.58 32.00
CA ALA A 60 -16.88 5.25 31.19
C ALA A 60 -15.53 4.49 31.22
N GLN A 61 -15.12 3.99 32.39
CA GLN A 61 -13.90 3.17 32.52
C GLN A 61 -14.00 1.84 31.77
N ILE A 62 -15.13 1.13 31.88
CA ILE A 62 -15.36 -0.12 31.15
C ILE A 62 -15.36 0.13 29.65
N ALA A 63 -16.11 1.14 29.19
CA ALA A 63 -16.15 1.53 27.78
C ALA A 63 -14.75 1.90 27.26
N GLY A 64 -13.99 2.67 28.03
CA GLY A 64 -12.59 3.01 27.72
C GLY A 64 -11.71 1.76 27.58
N GLY A 65 -11.81 0.81 28.51
CA GLY A 65 -11.10 -0.47 28.44
C GLY A 65 -11.44 -1.27 27.19
N VAL A 66 -12.73 -1.38 26.85
CA VAL A 66 -13.21 -2.05 25.63
C VAL A 66 -12.68 -1.35 24.37
N LEU A 67 -12.69 -0.02 24.32
CA LEU A 67 -12.17 0.76 23.20
C LEU A 67 -10.66 0.57 23.00
N VAL A 68 -9.88 0.49 24.08
CA VAL A 68 -8.43 0.20 23.99
C VAL A 68 -8.19 -1.19 23.45
N LEU A 69 -8.89 -2.20 23.96
CA LEU A 69 -8.78 -3.58 23.47
C LEU A 69 -9.19 -3.70 21.99
N ALA A 70 -10.29 -3.05 21.61
CA ALA A 70 -10.75 -2.98 20.23
C ALA A 70 -9.70 -2.28 19.35
N GLY A 71 -9.15 -1.15 19.79
CA GLY A 71 -8.10 -0.41 19.08
C GLY A 71 -6.85 -1.26 18.85
N LEU A 72 -6.40 -2.00 19.86
CA LEU A 72 -5.27 -2.92 19.74
C LEU A 72 -5.58 -4.06 18.77
N GLY A 73 -6.78 -4.65 18.85
CA GLY A 73 -7.24 -5.67 17.90
C GLY A 73 -7.28 -5.17 16.46
N LEU A 74 -7.79 -3.96 16.23
CA LEU A 74 -7.83 -3.32 14.91
C LEU A 74 -6.43 -2.94 14.42
N LEU A 75 -5.52 -2.54 15.32
CA LEU A 75 -4.12 -2.30 14.99
C LEU A 75 -3.43 -3.58 14.52
N VAL A 76 -3.60 -4.68 15.24
CA VAL A 76 -3.07 -6.00 14.86
C VAL A 76 -3.70 -6.46 13.53
N LEU A 77 -5.00 -6.25 13.36
CA LEU A 77 -5.68 -6.58 12.10
C LEU A 77 -5.16 -5.73 10.94
N GLY A 78 -4.95 -4.43 11.16
CA GLY A 78 -4.38 -3.51 10.18
C GLY A 78 -2.97 -3.93 9.78
N LEU A 79 -2.13 -4.27 10.75
CA LEU A 79 -0.78 -4.81 10.52
C LEU A 79 -0.80 -6.16 9.77
N LYS A 80 -1.71 -7.08 10.13
CA LYS A 80 -1.88 -8.35 9.43
C LYS A 80 -2.40 -8.18 8.00
N ARG A 81 -3.31 -7.23 7.78
CA ARG A 81 -3.87 -6.90 6.46
C ARG A 81 -2.91 -6.06 5.62
N PHE A 82 -1.95 -5.39 6.25
CA PHE A 82 -0.91 -4.63 5.57
C PHE A 82 0.05 -5.57 4.85
N ARG A 83 -0.30 -5.95 3.62
CA ARG A 83 0.63 -6.58 2.67
C ARG A 83 1.60 -5.51 2.21
N LYS A 84 2.84 -5.62 2.70
CA LYS A 84 3.99 -4.82 2.24
C LYS A 84 4.02 -4.87 0.70
N PRO A 85 3.83 -3.75 -0.01
CA PRO A 85 3.95 -3.73 -1.46
C PRO A 85 5.35 -4.18 -1.84
N GLY A 86 5.46 -5.35 -2.48
CA GLY A 86 6.71 -5.83 -3.04
C GLY A 86 6.97 -5.16 -4.39
N PRO A 87 8.22 -5.11 -4.86
CA PRO A 87 8.54 -4.67 -6.22
C PRO A 87 7.79 -5.47 -7.31
N LEU A 88 7.38 -6.71 -7.01
CA LEU A 88 6.59 -7.56 -7.89
C LEU A 88 5.13 -7.07 -8.08
N ASP A 89 4.49 -6.50 -7.07
CA ASP A 89 3.13 -5.93 -7.19
C ASP A 89 3.12 -4.73 -8.15
N ALA A 90 4.19 -3.95 -8.15
CA ALA A 90 4.34 -2.80 -9.06
C ALA A 90 4.54 -3.26 -10.50
N LEU A 91 5.31 -4.34 -10.69
CA LEU A 91 5.55 -4.96 -11.99
C LEU A 91 4.26 -5.57 -12.58
N GLU A 92 3.48 -6.26 -11.75
CA GLU A 92 2.21 -6.87 -12.17
C GLU A 92 1.15 -5.82 -12.53
N ARG A 93 1.09 -4.71 -11.79
CA ARG A 93 0.17 -3.61 -12.10
C ARG A 93 0.58 -2.89 -13.39
N LEU A 94 1.88 -2.72 -13.63
CA LEU A 94 2.41 -2.18 -14.88
C LEU A 94 2.13 -3.10 -16.08
N ASP A 95 2.30 -4.41 -15.91
CA ASP A 95 1.99 -5.42 -16.95
C ASP A 95 0.49 -5.48 -17.25
N SER A 96 -0.37 -5.30 -16.23
CA SER A 96 -1.82 -5.26 -16.40
C SER A 96 -2.35 -4.07 -17.21
N THR A 97 -1.55 -2.99 -17.30
CA THR A 97 -1.86 -1.83 -18.14
C THR A 97 -1.39 -1.98 -19.59
N MET A 98 -0.66 -3.06 -19.92
CA MET A 98 -0.19 -3.35 -21.27
C MET A 98 -1.05 -4.47 -21.89
N PRO A 99 -1.62 -4.27 -23.09
CA PRO A 99 -2.37 -5.33 -23.77
C PRO A 99 -1.43 -6.49 -24.11
N GLY A 100 -1.71 -7.69 -23.57
CA GLY A 100 -0.98 -8.92 -23.89
C GLY A 100 -0.06 -9.49 -22.80
N ARG A 101 0.06 -8.86 -21.62
CA ARG A 101 0.85 -9.38 -20.46
C ARG A 101 2.24 -9.98 -20.82
N PRO A 102 3.07 -9.26 -21.59
CA PRO A 102 4.31 -9.82 -22.15
C PRO A 102 5.37 -10.18 -21.09
N LEU A 103 5.35 -9.55 -19.92
CA LEU A 103 6.36 -9.81 -18.87
C LEU A 103 6.13 -11.14 -18.14
N ALA A 104 4.87 -11.57 -18.02
CA ALA A 104 4.54 -12.89 -17.48
C ALA A 104 5.04 -14.03 -18.40
N ALA A 105 4.89 -13.87 -19.72
CA ALA A 105 5.33 -14.86 -20.71
C ALA A 105 6.86 -15.02 -20.78
N LEU A 106 7.62 -13.93 -20.59
CA LEU A 106 9.08 -13.97 -20.57
C LEU A 106 9.64 -14.66 -19.31
N ARG A 107 8.98 -14.50 -18.15
CA ARG A 107 9.38 -15.19 -16.91
C ARG A 107 9.17 -16.70 -16.95
N ASP A 108 8.09 -17.16 -17.58
CA ASP A 108 7.81 -18.59 -17.71
C ASP A 108 8.85 -19.27 -18.61
N THR A 109 9.28 -18.57 -19.67
CA THR A 109 10.39 -19.02 -20.52
C THR A 109 11.73 -19.06 -19.78
N GLN A 110 11.98 -18.10 -18.87
CA GLN A 110 13.26 -17.99 -18.16
C GLN A 110 13.43 -19.00 -17.01
N ALA A 111 12.33 -19.56 -16.48
CA ALA A 111 12.37 -20.68 -15.55
C ALA A 111 12.75 -22.02 -16.22
N ILE A 112 12.59 -22.12 -17.54
CA ILE A 112 12.84 -23.34 -18.33
C ILE A 112 14.28 -23.38 -18.87
N GLY A 113 14.96 -22.23 -19.02
CA GLY A 113 16.20 -22.10 -19.81
C GLY A 113 17.53 -21.93 -19.06
N LEU A 114 17.63 -22.27 -17.76
CA LEU A 114 18.88 -22.11 -16.99
C LEU A 114 19.80 -23.36 -16.98
N GLY A 115 19.68 -24.25 -17.98
CA GLY A 115 20.37 -25.55 -17.97
C GLY A 115 21.44 -25.80 -19.02
N ASP A 116 21.59 -24.96 -20.05
CA ASP A 116 22.50 -25.28 -21.17
C ASP A 116 23.59 -24.23 -21.37
N ALA A 117 24.81 -24.60 -20.95
CA ALA A 117 26.04 -23.83 -21.14
C ALA A 117 26.39 -23.61 -22.63
N ALA A 118 25.74 -24.30 -23.58
CA ALA A 118 25.99 -24.13 -25.01
C ALA A 118 25.42 -22.81 -25.59
N SER A 119 24.45 -22.17 -24.93
CA SER A 119 23.80 -20.95 -25.46
C SER A 119 24.60 -19.65 -25.27
N LEU A 120 25.71 -19.68 -24.51
CA LEU A 120 26.58 -18.51 -24.30
C LEU A 120 27.65 -18.33 -25.39
N ALA A 121 27.77 -19.26 -26.34
CA ALA A 121 28.83 -19.24 -27.36
C ALA A 121 28.43 -18.60 -28.70
N VAL A 122 27.20 -18.08 -28.84
CA VAL A 122 26.68 -17.52 -30.11
C VAL A 122 26.42 -16.01 -30.04
N TRP A 123 26.71 -15.37 -28.91
CA TRP A 123 26.73 -13.90 -28.76
C TRP A 123 28.12 -13.42 -28.38
#